data_AF-A0A1X1RRQ7-F1
#
_entry.id   AF-A0A1X1RRQ7-F1
#
_cell.length_a   1.000
_cell.length_b   1.000
_cell.length_c   1.000
_cell.angle_alpha   90.00
_cell.angle_beta   90.00
_cell.angle_gamma   90.00
#
_symmetry.space_group_name_H-M   'P 1'
#
loop_
_entity.id
_entity.type
_entity.pdbx_description
1 polymer ?
#
loop_
_entity_poly.entity_id
_entity_poly.type
_entity_poly.pdbx_seq_one_letter_code
_entity_poly.pdbx_strand_id
1 'polypeptide(L)'
;MDIRTSGPESEPRRTLNGISDVRAFFHTNTVPLYFISPTPFNLLGIDRWIRNFFYLTYFDSFEGEHPRVFVPRRRNRMDFDSMEDVCNYLLRDPSSTCATAKHTTTRRR
;
A
#
# COMPACT_ATOMS: atom_id res chain seq x y z
N MET A 1 27.49 33.16 -14.92
CA MET A 1 27.60 32.63 -13.55
C MET A 1 26.58 31.52 -13.43
N ASP A 2 27.00 30.30 -13.76
CA ASP A 2 26.14 29.12 -13.90
C ASP A 2 25.89 28.47 -12.53
N ILE A 3 24.65 28.55 -12.05
CA ILE A 3 24.21 27.85 -10.84
C ILE A 3 23.90 26.41 -11.24
N ARG A 4 24.85 25.50 -10.97
CA ARG A 4 24.63 24.06 -11.04
C ARG A 4 23.74 23.63 -9.87
N THR A 5 22.47 23.38 -10.12
CA THR A 5 21.58 22.69 -9.17
C THR A 5 22.01 21.23 -9.06
N SER A 6 22.86 20.90 -8.07
CA SER A 6 23.12 19.51 -7.70
C SER A 6 21.90 18.93 -6.99
N GLY A 7 21.04 18.25 -7.74
CA GLY A 7 20.04 17.36 -7.16
C GLY A 7 20.72 16.24 -6.36
N PRO A 8 20.03 15.64 -5.36
CA PRO A 8 20.64 14.61 -4.52
C PRO A 8 21.11 13.44 -5.38
N GLU A 9 22.40 13.15 -5.30
CA GLU A 9 23.06 12.07 -6.01
C GLU A 9 22.37 10.75 -5.62
N SER A 10 21.80 10.08 -6.61
CA SER A 10 21.04 8.85 -6.38
C SER A 10 22.01 7.76 -5.97
N GLU A 11 21.98 7.36 -4.69
CA GLU A 11 22.66 6.18 -4.17
C GLU A 11 22.58 5.03 -5.18
N PRO A 12 23.68 4.31 -5.45
CA PRO A 12 23.70 3.26 -6.46
C PRO A 12 22.57 2.28 -6.18
N ARG A 13 21.64 2.20 -7.12
CA ARG A 13 20.44 1.36 -7.02
C ARG A 13 20.91 -0.09 -6.88
N ARG A 14 20.91 -0.62 -5.65
CA ARG A 14 21.26 -2.01 -5.37
C ARG A 14 20.48 -2.91 -6.32
N THR A 15 21.19 -3.64 -7.17
CA THR A 15 20.60 -4.65 -8.05
C THR A 15 20.18 -5.82 -7.18
N LEU A 16 18.88 -6.11 -7.16
CA LEU A 16 18.33 -7.24 -6.42
C LEU A 16 18.44 -8.48 -7.30
N ASN A 17 19.23 -9.47 -6.90
CA ASN A 17 19.48 -10.68 -7.69
C ASN A 17 18.61 -11.83 -7.15
N GLY A 18 17.36 -11.87 -7.61
CA GLY A 18 16.42 -12.95 -7.31
C GLY A 18 15.53 -12.71 -6.08
N ILE A 19 14.75 -13.73 -5.72
CA ILE A 19 13.65 -13.61 -4.76
C ILE A 19 14.12 -13.37 -3.32
N SER A 20 15.30 -13.89 -2.96
CA SER A 20 15.87 -13.75 -1.61
C SER A 20 16.25 -12.29 -1.31
N ASP A 21 16.91 -11.62 -2.25
CA ASP A 21 17.27 -10.21 -2.14
C ASP A 21 16.02 -9.31 -2.09
N VAL A 22 15.01 -9.62 -2.91
CA VAL A 22 13.73 -8.93 -2.90
C VAL A 22 13.03 -9.07 -1.55
N ARG A 23 12.99 -10.27 -0.97
CA ARG A 23 12.44 -10.49 0.38
C ARG A 23 13.22 -9.74 1.45
N ALA A 24 14.55 -9.78 1.41
CA ALA A 24 15.39 -9.05 2.36
C ALA A 24 15.17 -7.53 2.27
N PHE A 25 15.04 -7.01 1.06
CA PHE A 25 14.73 -5.61 0.79
C PHE A 25 13.35 -5.22 1.34
N PHE A 26 12.30 -6.00 1.06
CA PHE A 26 10.96 -5.70 1.56
C PHE A 26 10.80 -5.95 3.06
N HIS A 27 11.65 -6.80 3.65
CA HIS A 27 11.67 -6.98 5.09
C HIS A 27 12.15 -5.70 5.80
N THR A 28 13.14 -4.99 5.27
CA THR A 28 13.63 -3.72 5.84
C THR A 28 12.90 -2.49 5.30
N ASN A 29 11.94 -2.67 4.41
CA ASN A 29 11.21 -1.57 3.80
C ASN A 29 10.42 -0.76 4.84
N THR A 30 10.75 0.52 4.96
CA THR A 30 10.09 1.48 5.84
C THR A 30 8.90 2.16 5.19
N VAL A 31 8.78 2.08 3.86
CA VAL A 31 7.70 2.72 3.11
C VAL A 31 6.44 1.86 3.16
N PRO A 32 5.28 2.40 3.59
CA PRO A 32 4.04 1.64 3.58
C PRO A 32 3.58 1.35 2.14
N LEU A 33 3.26 0.10 1.86
CA LEU A 33 2.72 -0.37 0.60
C LEU A 33 1.23 -0.68 0.77
N TYR A 34 0.42 -0.15 -0.13
CA TYR A 34 -1.02 -0.33 -0.12
C TYR A 34 -1.45 -1.14 -1.34
N PHE A 35 -2.19 -2.21 -1.10
CA PHE A 35 -2.84 -2.97 -2.14
C PHE A 35 -4.32 -2.63 -2.17
N ILE A 36 -4.78 -2.13 -3.31
CA ILE A 36 -6.14 -1.65 -3.50
C ILE A 36 -6.82 -2.59 -4.47
N SER A 37 -7.87 -3.27 -4.02
CA SER A 37 -8.62 -4.20 -4.85
C SER A 37 -10.02 -4.43 -4.28
N PRO A 38 -10.96 -4.97 -5.08
CA PRO A 38 -12.25 -5.41 -4.55
C PRO A 38 -12.09 -6.47 -3.45
N THR A 39 -11.16 -7.42 -3.65
CA THR A 39 -10.90 -8.56 -2.77
C THR A 39 -9.39 -8.81 -2.61
N PRO A 40 -8.91 -9.27 -1.44
CA PRO A 40 -7.48 -9.45 -1.17
C PRO A 40 -6.86 -10.76 -1.71
N PHE A 41 -7.63 -11.67 -2.31
CA PHE A 41 -7.20 -13.06 -2.61
C PHE A 41 -5.90 -13.20 -3.41
N ASN A 42 -5.61 -12.30 -4.34
CA ASN A 42 -4.44 -12.41 -5.23
C ASN A 42 -3.11 -12.36 -4.47
N LEU A 43 -3.04 -11.60 -3.38
CA LEU A 43 -1.83 -11.39 -2.59
C LEU A 43 -2.05 -11.77 -1.13
N LEU A 44 -2.93 -12.74 -0.88
CA LEU A 44 -3.22 -13.19 0.47
C LEU A 44 -1.94 -13.72 1.14
N GLY A 45 -1.58 -13.17 2.30
CA GLY A 45 -0.42 -13.58 3.09
C GLY A 45 0.92 -12.96 2.65
N ILE A 46 0.94 -12.05 1.66
CA ILE A 46 2.16 -11.32 1.28
C ILE A 46 2.65 -10.40 2.40
N ASP A 47 1.76 -9.96 3.27
CA ASP A 47 2.05 -9.13 4.44
C ASP A 47 2.95 -9.85 5.48
N ARG A 48 3.02 -11.18 5.43
CA ARG A 48 3.98 -11.97 6.23
C ARG A 48 5.42 -11.79 5.74
N TRP A 49 5.61 -11.45 4.47
CA TRP A 49 6.93 -11.22 3.86
C TRP A 49 7.28 -9.74 3.81
N ILE A 50 6.27 -8.88 3.66
CA ILE A 50 6.43 -7.43 3.56
C ILE A 50 5.84 -6.79 4.82
N ARG A 51 6.71 -6.30 5.72
CA ARG A 51 6.28 -5.80 7.06
C ARG A 51 5.28 -4.65 7.00
N ASN A 52 5.46 -3.71 6.08
CA ASN A 52 4.65 -2.51 5.95
C ASN A 52 3.65 -2.61 4.80
N PHE A 53 3.03 -3.79 4.61
CA PHE A 53 2.02 -4.01 3.58
C PHE A 53 0.61 -3.94 4.18
N PHE A 54 -0.27 -3.19 3.52
CA PHE A 54 -1.64 -2.95 3.96
C PHE A 54 -2.60 -3.27 2.82
N TYR A 55 -3.71 -3.91 3.16
CA TYR A 55 -4.80 -4.19 2.23
C TYR A 55 -5.85 -3.10 2.39
N LEU A 56 -6.29 -2.51 1.29
CA LEU A 56 -7.46 -1.66 1.21
C LEU A 56 -8.46 -2.34 0.29
N THR A 57 -9.48 -2.97 0.88
CA THR A 57 -10.45 -3.76 0.11
C THR A 57 -11.88 -3.37 0.43
N TYR A 58 -12.77 -3.59 -0.54
CA TYR A 58 -14.20 -3.35 -0.36
C TYR A 58 -14.88 -4.55 0.31
N PHE A 59 -14.55 -5.75 -0.17
CA PHE A 59 -14.97 -7.00 0.44
C PHE A 59 -13.88 -7.48 1.40
N ASP A 60 -14.30 -7.78 2.63
CA ASP A 60 -13.42 -8.28 3.66
C ASP A 60 -13.44 -9.81 3.68
N SER A 61 -12.34 -10.44 3.27
CA SER A 61 -12.17 -11.89 3.33
C SER A 61 -11.59 -12.36 4.66
N PHE A 62 -11.16 -11.44 5.52
CA PHE A 62 -10.60 -11.71 6.84
C PHE A 62 -11.60 -11.47 7.97
N GLU A 63 -12.85 -11.12 7.64
CA GLU A 63 -13.92 -10.84 8.60
C GLU A 63 -13.54 -9.83 9.70
N GLY A 64 -12.63 -8.89 9.39
CA GLY A 64 -12.14 -7.88 10.33
C GLY A 64 -11.07 -8.35 11.31
N GLU A 65 -10.64 -9.60 11.23
CA GLU A 65 -9.63 -10.18 12.15
C GLU A 65 -8.20 -9.72 11.84
N HIS A 66 -7.95 -9.17 10.64
CA HIS A 66 -6.59 -8.82 10.22
C HIS A 66 -6.29 -7.32 10.40
N PRO A 67 -5.36 -6.92 11.29
CA PRO A 67 -5.13 -5.51 11.65
C PRO A 67 -4.53 -4.66 10.52
N ARG A 68 -4.03 -5.30 9.45
CA ARG A 68 -3.49 -4.63 8.25
C ARG A 68 -4.49 -4.55 7.11
N VAL A 69 -5.74 -4.97 7.33
CA VAL A 69 -6.82 -4.86 6.35
C VAL A 69 -7.68 -3.68 6.74
N PHE A 70 -7.76 -2.72 5.83
CA PHE A 70 -8.61 -1.55 5.95
C PHE A 70 -9.82 -1.73 5.04
N VAL A 71 -10.99 -1.60 5.64
CA VAL A 71 -12.27 -1.67 4.94
C VAL A 71 -13.06 -0.42 5.29
N PRO A 72 -13.52 0.37 4.31
CA PRO A 72 -14.35 1.54 4.56
C PRO A 72 -15.59 1.20 5.39
N ARG A 73 -15.86 1.99 6.43
CA ARG A 73 -17.01 1.78 7.32
C ARG A 73 -18.34 2.15 6.68
N ARG A 74 -18.35 3.11 5.75
CA ARG A 74 -19.56 3.56 5.04
C ARG A 74 -19.72 2.81 3.73
N ARG A 75 -20.14 1.55 3.80
CA ARG A 75 -20.53 0.78 2.61
C ARG A 75 -21.97 1.14 2.26
N ASN A 76 -22.17 2.24 1.53
CA ASN A 76 -23.42 2.32 0.78
C ASN A 76 -23.36 1.16 -0.22
N ARG A 77 -24.40 0.31 -0.23
CA ARG A 77 -24.49 -0.83 -1.13
C ARG A 77 -24.58 -0.28 -2.56
N MET A 78 -23.42 -0.06 -3.16
CA MET A 78 -23.26 0.33 -4.55
C MET A 78 -23.07 -0.93 -5.37
N ASP A 79 -23.83 -1.00 -6.45
CA ASP A 79 -23.59 -1.97 -7.51
C ASP A 79 -22.46 -1.39 -8.37
N PHE A 80 -21.35 -2.11 -8.46
CA PHE A 80 -20.21 -1.71 -9.26
C PHE A 80 -20.23 -2.49 -10.58
N ASP A 81 -20.06 -1.78 -11.69
CA ASP A 81 -19.99 -2.39 -13.01
C ASP A 81 -18.61 -2.98 -13.31
N SER A 82 -17.56 -2.48 -12.65
CA SER A 82 -16.18 -2.92 -12.85
C SER A 82 -15.34 -2.95 -11.57
N MET A 83 -14.23 -3.70 -11.60
CA MET A 83 -13.23 -3.69 -10.51
C MET A 83 -12.54 -2.33 -10.38
N GLU A 84 -12.43 -1.59 -11.48
CA GLU A 84 -11.82 -0.25 -11.53
C GLU A 84 -12.69 0.76 -10.77
N ASP A 85 -14.02 0.66 -10.91
CA ASP A 85 -14.97 1.51 -10.17
C ASP A 85 -14.87 1.29 -8.67
N VAL A 86 -14.69 0.04 -8.24
CA VAL A 86 -14.44 -0.29 -6.82
C VAL A 86 -13.16 0.38 -6.34
N CYS A 87 -12.06 0.26 -7.09
CA CYS A 87 -10.78 0.88 -6.73
C CYS A 87 -10.87 2.41 -6.67
N ASN A 88 -11.55 3.02 -7.64
CA ASN A 88 -11.79 4.47 -7.67
C ASN A 88 -12.63 4.93 -6.48
N TYR A 89 -13.67 4.16 -6.12
CA TYR A 89 -14.48 4.41 -4.93
C TYR A 89 -13.64 4.33 -3.65
N LEU A 90 -12.83 3.28 -3.50
CA LEU A 90 -11.93 3.09 -2.36
C LEU A 90 -10.94 4.26 -2.22
N LEU A 91 -10.40 4.77 -3.33
CA LEU A 91 -9.49 5.90 -3.35
C LEU A 91 -10.17 7.23 -2.99
N ARG A 92 -11.44 7.39 -3.36
CA ARG A 92 -12.21 8.62 -3.14
C ARG A 92 -12.73 8.76 -1.71
N ASP A 93 -12.75 7.67 -0.94
CA ASP A 93 -13.18 7.68 0.44
C ASP A 93 -12.18 8.43 1.35
N PRO A 94 -12.59 9.48 2.08
CA PRO A 94 -11.70 10.19 3.00
C PRO A 94 -11.12 9.29 4.10
N SER A 95 -11.79 8.17 4.44
CA SER A 95 -11.28 7.24 5.46
C SER A 95 -10.05 6.46 4.98
N SER A 96 -10.00 6.07 3.70
CA SER A 96 -8.82 5.43 3.11
C SER A 96 -7.64 6.41 3.00
N THR A 97 -7.91 7.65 2.59
CA THR A 97 -6.88 8.71 2.51
C THR A 97 -6.31 9.02 3.90
N CYS A 98 -7.15 9.05 4.93
CA CYS A 98 -6.72 9.22 6.32
C CYS A 98 -5.88 8.02 6.82
N ALA A 99 -6.30 6.79 6.50
CA ALA A 99 -5.52 5.60 6.84
C ALA A 99 -4.15 5.61 6.16
N THR A 100 -4.09 5.96 4.88
CA THR A 100 -2.83 6.14 4.15
C THR A 100 -1.95 7.18 4.85
N ALA A 101 -2.49 8.37 5.13
CA ALA A 101 -1.76 9.47 5.78
C ALA A 101 -1.17 9.11 7.16
N LYS A 102 -1.85 8.26 7.94
CA LYS A 102 -1.36 7.80 9.25
C LYS A 102 -0.06 7.02 9.17
N HIS A 103 0.13 6.20 8.13
CA HIS A 103 1.34 5.40 7.99
C HIS A 103 2.43 6.08 7.16
N THR A 104 2.12 7.09 6.35
CA THR A 104 3.13 7.87 5.60
C THR A 104 3.90 8.89 6.46
N THR A 105 3.40 9.23 7.66
CA THR A 105 3.91 10.34 8.49
C THR A 105 5.22 10.03 9.25
N THR A 106 5.74 8.81 9.21
CA THR A 106 7.00 8.44 9.90
C THR A 106 8.29 8.95 9.20
N ARG A 107 8.18 9.83 8.18
CA ARG A 107 9.34 10.40 7.49
C ARG A 107 9.36 11.93 7.53
N ARG A 108 9.50 12.49 8.73
CA ARG A 108 10.10 13.82 8.98
C ARG A 108 10.81 13.83 10.34
N ARG A 109 11.95 13.17 10.42
CA ARG A 109 13.09 13.55 11.27
C ARG A 109 14.37 13.11 10.60
#